data_AF-W6KKN8-F1
#
_entry.id   AF-W6KKN8-F1
#
_cell.length_a   1.000
_cell.length_b   1.000
_cell.length_c   1.000
_cell.angle_alpha   90.00
_cell.angle_beta   90.00
_cell.angle_gamma   90.00
#
_symmetry.space_group_name_H-M   'P 1'
#
loop_
_entity.id
_entity.type
_entity.pdbx_description
1 polymer ?
#
loop_
_entity_poly.entity_id
_entity_poly.type
_entity_poly.pdbx_seq_one_letter_code
_entity_poly.pdbx_strand_id
1 'polypeptide(L)'
;MRRTCLHFSGFLQNLKTGTDKFKFFTTLWNKPETKDERIKEYIPEVLEESLQEQRRVIQESTSRDVIVESGHRVLLEIEKKSPTPNILPHLSKLMLEYGAKNFIALRPLSYLLYPSSLTPGGDKQPHDLILTFVDNFRQLIEEVEQNGCSPRLGSAPLTTTTSVEIPKAPIPVPQPEAEEGFLARKEASDAVSDTGPAKEVNCVENTSGNPHVSHSENPNARPTSFVNVEEPTDITMFVKVVTGMALANLHCGDISNAIHCVDISIAHAIDSTRRGALLGLKAGLLVRQKKFKEAVEVAKLAVEVSGDAQGYLHGAYALRMLKSPSEAIALLEKGMEEHPMDTSLVTQLEAAGKEVRLSLPVS
;
A
#
# COMPACT_ATOMS: atom_id res chain seq x y z
N MET A 1 4.13 -27.82 19.24
CA MET A 1 3.17 -28.46 20.17
C MET A 1 1.84 -28.69 19.45
N ARG A 2 1.67 -29.86 18.82
CA ARG A 2 0.43 -30.26 18.14
C ARG A 2 -0.12 -31.48 18.85
N ARG A 3 -1.18 -31.33 19.66
CA ARG A 3 -2.03 -32.43 20.18
C ARG A 3 -3.15 -31.81 21.01
N THR A 4 -4.34 -31.69 20.40
CA THR A 4 -5.69 -31.86 20.98
C THR A 4 -6.73 -31.24 20.03
N CYS A 5 -7.08 -31.95 18.95
CA CYS A 5 -8.33 -31.72 18.19
C CYS A 5 -8.71 -32.98 17.40
N LEU A 6 -8.60 -34.14 18.04
CA LEU A 6 -9.08 -35.43 17.51
C LEU A 6 -10.04 -36.03 18.53
N HIS A 7 -11.22 -35.42 18.70
CA HIS A 7 -12.32 -36.10 19.41
C HIS A 7 -13.73 -35.56 19.12
N PHE A 8 -13.97 -34.90 17.98
CA PHE A 8 -15.33 -34.51 17.55
C PHE A 8 -15.82 -35.22 16.27
N SER A 9 -15.05 -36.13 15.70
CA SER A 9 -15.43 -36.90 14.51
C SER A 9 -16.44 -38.03 14.77
N GLY A 10 -16.73 -38.35 16.04
CA GLY A 10 -17.61 -39.46 16.42
C GLY A 10 -19.10 -39.11 16.59
N PHE A 11 -19.46 -37.83 16.77
CA PHE A 11 -20.84 -37.48 17.13
C PHE A 11 -21.80 -37.46 15.93
N LEU A 12 -21.30 -37.22 14.72
CA LEU A 12 -22.14 -37.11 13.51
C LEU A 12 -22.23 -38.39 12.67
N GLN A 13 -21.44 -39.43 12.96
CA GLN A 13 -21.40 -40.64 12.14
C GLN A 13 -22.57 -41.61 12.36
N ASN A 14 -23.41 -41.41 13.38
CA ASN A 14 -24.60 -42.24 13.63
C ASN A 14 -25.92 -41.64 13.13
N LEU A 15 -25.90 -40.47 12.48
CA LEU A 15 -27.10 -39.90 11.85
C LEU A 15 -27.28 -40.52 10.47
N LYS A 16 -27.98 -41.67 10.43
CA LYS A 16 -28.39 -42.36 9.20
C LYS A 16 -28.91 -41.37 8.17
N THR A 17 -28.32 -41.43 6.98
CA THR A 17 -28.67 -40.72 5.75
C THR A 17 -30.07 -41.11 5.27
N GLY A 18 -31.10 -40.52 5.87
CA GLY A 18 -32.50 -40.71 5.48
C GLY A 18 -33.34 -39.50 5.87
N THR A 19 -33.48 -38.58 4.92
CA THR A 19 -34.62 -37.65 4.73
C THR A 19 -35.12 -36.75 5.88
N ASP A 20 -34.53 -36.73 7.07
CA ASP A 20 -35.10 -35.99 8.21
C ASP A 20 -34.08 -35.21 9.06
N LYS A 21 -32.98 -34.76 8.46
CA LYS A 21 -32.02 -33.86 9.15
C LYS A 21 -32.70 -32.58 9.64
N PHE A 22 -33.57 -31.98 8.83
CA PHE A 22 -34.35 -30.79 9.22
C PHE A 22 -35.34 -31.08 10.36
N LYS A 23 -36.00 -32.24 10.36
CA LYS A 23 -36.94 -32.59 11.43
C LYS A 23 -36.26 -32.78 12.77
N PHE A 24 -35.07 -33.38 12.84
CA PHE A 24 -34.35 -33.56 14.10
C PHE A 24 -34.04 -32.22 14.80
N PHE A 25 -33.56 -31.21 14.05
CA PHE A 25 -33.33 -29.87 14.60
C PHE A 25 -34.63 -29.21 15.07
N THR A 26 -35.69 -29.26 14.27
CA THR A 26 -36.99 -28.68 14.68
C THR A 26 -37.61 -29.39 15.89
N THR A 27 -37.36 -30.69 16.09
CA THR A 27 -37.90 -31.47 17.22
C THR A 27 -37.11 -31.22 18.51
N LEU A 28 -35.82 -30.89 18.41
CA LEU A 28 -35.00 -30.44 19.54
C LEU A 28 -35.40 -29.04 20.01
N TRP A 29 -35.76 -28.15 19.08
CA TRP A 29 -36.22 -26.78 19.39
C TRP A 29 -37.64 -26.71 19.93
N ASN A 30 -38.52 -27.63 19.50
CA ASN A 30 -39.93 -27.66 19.91
C ASN A 30 -40.21 -28.47 21.18
N LYS A 31 -39.18 -28.94 21.92
CA LYS A 31 -39.42 -29.57 23.23
C LYS A 31 -39.78 -28.50 24.28
N PRO A 32 -40.93 -28.62 24.95
CA PRO A 32 -41.48 -27.54 25.78
C PRO A 32 -40.82 -27.32 27.14
N GLU A 33 -39.75 -28.03 27.53
CA GLU A 33 -39.20 -27.92 28.91
C GLU A 33 -37.66 -27.93 29.01
N THR A 34 -36.97 -27.13 28.20
CA THR A 34 -35.71 -26.54 28.70
C THR A 34 -36.07 -25.22 29.38
N LYS A 35 -36.26 -25.26 30.70
CA LYS A 35 -36.68 -24.13 31.56
C LYS A 35 -35.68 -22.97 31.63
N ASP A 36 -34.55 -23.08 30.97
CA ASP A 36 -33.49 -22.07 31.02
C ASP A 36 -33.53 -21.25 29.74
N GLU A 37 -34.22 -20.10 29.80
CA GLU A 37 -34.37 -19.16 28.68
C GLU A 37 -33.01 -18.72 28.11
N ARG A 38 -31.98 -18.70 28.95
CA ARG A 38 -30.59 -18.37 28.59
C ARG A 38 -29.98 -19.35 27.57
N ILE A 39 -30.40 -20.62 27.59
CA ILE A 39 -29.91 -21.64 26.65
C ILE A 39 -30.49 -21.39 25.25
N LYS A 40 -31.70 -20.82 25.16
CA LYS A 40 -32.34 -20.50 23.88
C LYS A 40 -31.71 -19.28 23.21
N GLU A 41 -31.17 -18.34 23.99
CA GLU A 41 -30.42 -17.18 23.50
C GLU A 41 -28.99 -17.56 23.10
N TYR A 42 -28.32 -18.40 23.89
CA TYR A 42 -26.91 -18.75 23.69
C TYR A 42 -26.63 -19.73 22.55
N ILE A 43 -27.53 -20.69 22.27
CA ILE A 43 -27.30 -21.70 21.20
C ILE A 43 -27.23 -21.07 19.80
N PRO A 44 -28.13 -20.14 19.40
CA PRO A 44 -28.02 -19.43 18.13
C PRO A 44 -26.71 -18.65 18.00
N GLU A 45 -26.26 -17.99 19.06
CA GLU A 45 -25.01 -17.21 19.06
C GLU A 45 -23.79 -18.11 18.84
N VAL A 46 -23.68 -19.23 19.57
CA VAL A 46 -22.56 -20.18 19.42
C VAL A 46 -22.58 -20.87 18.06
N LEU A 47 -23.77 -21.16 17.51
CA LEU A 47 -23.89 -21.74 16.17
C LEU A 47 -23.49 -20.73 15.09
N GLU A 48 -23.87 -19.46 15.24
CA GLU A 48 -23.48 -18.40 14.33
C GLU A 48 -21.97 -18.15 14.40
N GLU A 49 -21.38 -18.09 15.60
CA GLU A 49 -19.93 -18.00 15.80
C GLU A 49 -19.19 -19.19 15.16
N SER A 50 -19.68 -20.42 15.36
CA SER A 50 -19.09 -21.61 14.76
C SER A 50 -19.21 -21.64 13.24
N LEU A 51 -20.35 -21.22 12.68
CA LEU A 51 -20.55 -21.12 11.24
C LEU A 51 -19.69 -20.01 10.61
N GLN A 52 -19.54 -18.89 11.31
CA GLN A 52 -18.64 -17.81 10.89
C GLN A 52 -17.19 -18.29 10.87
N GLU A 53 -16.75 -19.03 11.88
CA GLU A 53 -15.39 -19.58 11.92
C GLU A 53 -15.17 -20.64 10.82
N GLN A 54 -16.16 -21.50 10.55
CA GLN A 54 -16.09 -22.44 9.43
C GLN A 54 -16.00 -21.72 8.07
N ARG A 55 -16.82 -20.67 7.87
CA ARG A 55 -16.77 -19.86 6.65
C ARG A 55 -15.41 -19.18 6.50
N ARG A 56 -14.86 -18.67 7.61
CA ARG A 56 -13.54 -18.04 7.64
C ARG A 56 -12.44 -19.02 7.23
N VAL A 57 -12.39 -20.21 7.82
CA VAL A 57 -11.38 -21.25 7.48
C VAL A 57 -11.50 -21.67 6.02
N ILE A 58 -12.72 -21.84 5.50
CA ILE A 58 -12.93 -22.17 4.09
C ILE A 58 -12.44 -21.01 3.21
N GLN A 59 -12.81 -19.76 3.53
CA GLN A 59 -12.38 -18.61 2.76
C GLN A 59 -10.86 -18.43 2.76
N GLU A 60 -10.21 -18.57 3.91
CA GLU A 60 -8.75 -18.52 4.06
C GLU A 60 -8.07 -19.64 3.26
N SER A 61 -8.64 -20.85 3.26
CA SER A 61 -8.12 -21.95 2.42
C SER A 61 -8.24 -21.64 0.93
N THR A 62 -9.36 -21.05 0.50
CA THR A 62 -9.56 -20.69 -0.91
C THR A 62 -8.66 -19.56 -1.39
N SER A 63 -8.42 -18.53 -0.56
CA SER A 63 -7.55 -17.41 -0.95
C SER A 63 -6.09 -17.87 -1.02
N ARG A 64 -5.63 -18.66 -0.05
CA ARG A 64 -4.30 -19.27 -0.06
C ARG A 64 -4.08 -20.08 -1.34
N ASP A 65 -4.99 -20.99 -1.67
CA ASP A 65 -4.85 -21.86 -2.85
C ASP A 65 -4.78 -21.04 -4.15
N VAL A 66 -5.61 -20.00 -4.26
CA VAL A 66 -5.58 -19.09 -5.42
C VAL A 66 -4.25 -18.35 -5.53
N ILE A 67 -3.72 -17.84 -4.41
CA ILE A 67 -2.44 -17.12 -4.37
C ILE A 67 -1.30 -18.06 -4.77
N VAL A 68 -1.21 -19.24 -4.14
CA VAL A 68 -0.13 -20.20 -4.38
C VAL A 68 -0.17 -20.73 -5.82
N GLU A 69 -1.35 -21.14 -6.31
CA GLU A 69 -1.50 -21.64 -7.68
C GLU A 69 -1.15 -20.57 -8.72
N SER A 70 -1.67 -19.35 -8.55
CA SER A 70 -1.41 -18.24 -9.48
C SER A 70 0.05 -17.80 -9.40
N GLY A 71 0.65 -17.81 -8.20
CA GLY A 71 2.03 -17.45 -7.95
C GLY A 71 3.01 -18.41 -8.62
N HIS A 72 2.83 -19.72 -8.47
CA HIS A 72 3.65 -20.71 -9.17
C HIS A 72 3.52 -20.62 -10.69
N ARG A 73 2.31 -20.35 -11.21
CA ARG A 73 2.15 -20.10 -12.65
C ARG A 73 2.95 -18.88 -13.11
N VAL A 74 2.90 -17.77 -12.36
CA VAL A 74 3.72 -16.57 -12.67
C VAL A 74 5.21 -16.91 -12.66
N LEU A 75 5.71 -17.58 -11.62
CA LEU A 75 7.12 -17.96 -11.50
C LEU A 75 7.57 -18.85 -12.67
N LEU A 76 6.77 -19.86 -13.02
CA LEU A 76 7.05 -20.77 -14.12
C LEU A 76 7.06 -20.07 -15.48
N GLU A 77 6.17 -19.10 -15.70
CA GLU A 77 6.19 -18.28 -16.92
C GLU A 77 7.40 -17.32 -16.96
N ILE A 78 7.83 -16.78 -15.82
CA ILE A 78 9.06 -15.98 -15.72
C ILE A 78 10.30 -16.84 -16.07
N GLU A 79 10.40 -18.04 -15.50
CA GLU A 79 11.51 -18.98 -15.75
C GLU A 79 11.58 -19.40 -17.23
N LYS A 80 10.43 -19.57 -17.88
CA LYS A 80 10.33 -19.84 -19.32
C LYS A 80 10.62 -18.62 -20.20
N LYS A 81 10.81 -17.44 -19.60
CA LYS A 81 10.93 -16.15 -20.30
C LYS A 81 9.73 -15.88 -21.22
N SER A 82 8.54 -16.27 -20.77
CA SER A 82 7.30 -16.07 -21.50
C SER A 82 7.00 -14.58 -21.68
N PRO A 83 6.27 -14.20 -22.74
CA PRO A 83 5.91 -12.82 -22.96
C PRO A 83 5.00 -12.30 -21.83
N THR A 84 5.20 -11.05 -21.43
CA THR A 84 4.49 -10.39 -20.32
C THR A 84 2.95 -10.53 -20.35
N PRO A 85 2.26 -10.53 -21.51
CA PRO A 85 0.81 -10.76 -21.58
C PRO A 85 0.35 -12.10 -21.01
N ASN A 86 1.20 -13.13 -20.97
CA ASN A 86 0.84 -14.42 -20.38
C ASN A 86 0.92 -14.40 -18.85
N ILE A 87 1.77 -13.54 -18.29
CA ILE A 87 2.02 -13.43 -16.85
C ILE A 87 0.94 -12.57 -16.18
N LEU A 88 0.52 -11.50 -16.85
CA LEU A 88 -0.38 -10.49 -16.29
C LEU A 88 -1.72 -11.04 -15.74
N PRO A 89 -2.42 -11.99 -16.41
CA PRO A 89 -3.68 -12.53 -15.88
C PRO A 89 -3.50 -13.27 -14.55
N HIS A 90 -2.43 -14.06 -14.42
CA HIS A 90 -2.13 -14.80 -13.20
C HIS A 90 -1.72 -13.87 -12.06
N LEU A 91 -0.89 -12.87 -12.35
CA LEU A 91 -0.52 -11.85 -11.38
C LEU A 91 -1.74 -11.03 -10.93
N SER A 92 -2.63 -10.69 -11.86
CA SER A 92 -3.87 -9.94 -11.54
C SER A 92 -4.81 -10.75 -10.65
N LYS A 93 -4.95 -12.05 -10.90
CA LYS A 93 -5.74 -12.95 -10.05
C LYS A 93 -5.17 -13.01 -8.63
N LEU A 94 -3.86 -13.10 -8.48
CA LEU A 94 -3.18 -13.09 -7.19
C LEU A 94 -3.37 -11.76 -6.45
N MET A 95 -3.14 -10.64 -7.11
CA MET A 95 -3.26 -9.30 -6.50
C MET A 95 -4.69 -9.00 -6.05
N LEU A 96 -5.69 -9.53 -6.77
CA LEU A 96 -7.09 -9.41 -6.37
C LEU A 96 -7.37 -10.02 -4.98
N GLU A 97 -6.63 -11.07 -4.60
CA GLU A 97 -6.75 -11.68 -3.28
C GLU A 97 -6.26 -10.77 -2.15
N TYR A 98 -5.39 -9.81 -2.45
CA TYR A 98 -4.97 -8.74 -1.55
C TYR A 98 -5.80 -7.46 -1.73
N GLY A 99 -6.91 -7.50 -2.47
CA GLY A 99 -7.76 -6.34 -2.74
C GLY A 99 -7.14 -5.33 -3.72
N ALA A 100 -6.03 -5.68 -4.38
CA ALA A 100 -5.36 -4.84 -5.36
C ALA A 100 -5.91 -5.08 -6.77
N LYS A 101 -6.23 -3.98 -7.47
CA LYS A 101 -6.71 -4.00 -8.87
C LYS A 101 -5.92 -2.97 -9.68
N ASN A 102 -5.71 -3.23 -10.97
CA ASN A 102 -5.12 -2.28 -11.93
C ASN A 102 -3.76 -1.69 -11.48
N PHE A 103 -2.88 -2.52 -10.92
CA PHE A 103 -1.64 -2.07 -10.30
C PHE A 103 -0.48 -1.89 -11.29
N ILE A 104 -0.48 -2.60 -12.43
CA ILE A 104 0.64 -2.50 -13.38
C ILE A 104 0.18 -2.65 -14.83
N ALA A 105 0.66 -1.75 -15.69
CA ALA A 105 0.51 -1.88 -17.12
C ALA A 105 1.57 -2.82 -17.71
N LEU A 106 1.39 -3.24 -18.98
CA LEU A 106 2.31 -4.18 -19.64
C LEU A 106 3.76 -3.69 -19.67
N ARG A 107 4.00 -2.41 -20.01
CA ARG A 107 5.35 -1.85 -20.12
C ARG A 107 6.11 -1.82 -18.77
N PRO A 108 5.54 -1.27 -17.67
CA PRO A 108 6.13 -1.38 -16.35
C PRO A 108 6.36 -2.82 -15.90
N LEU A 109 5.46 -3.75 -16.23
CA LEU A 109 5.64 -5.16 -15.88
C LEU A 109 6.81 -5.78 -16.65
N SER A 110 6.98 -5.46 -17.94
CA SER A 110 8.16 -5.90 -18.69
C SER A 110 9.46 -5.33 -18.11
N TYR A 111 9.45 -4.08 -17.66
CA TYR A 111 10.60 -3.48 -16.97
C TYR A 111 10.92 -4.15 -15.64
N LEU A 112 9.89 -4.49 -14.86
CA LEU A 112 10.03 -5.15 -13.57
C LEU A 112 10.60 -6.57 -13.69
N LEU A 113 10.17 -7.31 -14.72
CA LEU A 113 10.62 -8.68 -14.95
C LEU A 113 11.97 -8.76 -15.67
N TYR A 114 12.28 -7.77 -16.52
CA TYR A 114 13.47 -7.75 -17.37
C TYR A 114 14.16 -6.37 -17.36
N PRO A 115 14.65 -5.90 -16.19
CA PRO A 115 15.14 -4.53 -16.03
C PRO A 115 16.32 -4.20 -16.96
N SER A 116 17.17 -5.18 -17.27
CA SER A 116 18.33 -5.01 -18.16
C SER A 116 17.98 -4.80 -19.64
N SER A 117 16.74 -5.08 -20.06
CA SER A 117 16.33 -5.02 -21.47
C SER A 117 15.83 -3.65 -21.91
N LEU A 118 15.51 -2.77 -20.95
CA LEU A 118 14.73 -1.55 -21.16
C LEU A 118 15.47 -0.26 -20.76
N THR A 119 16.78 -0.33 -20.48
CA THR A 119 17.64 0.82 -20.21
C THR A 119 18.49 1.16 -21.43
N PRO A 120 17.95 1.91 -22.43
CA PRO A 120 18.76 2.42 -23.51
C PRO A 120 19.67 3.54 -22.96
N GLY A 121 20.91 3.19 -22.60
CA GLY A 121 22.03 4.13 -22.52
C GLY A 121 22.09 5.09 -21.32
N GLY A 122 21.46 4.76 -20.18
CA GLY A 122 21.58 5.55 -18.95
C GLY A 122 22.26 4.76 -17.83
N ASP A 123 23.30 5.33 -17.24
CA ASP A 123 24.17 4.75 -16.21
C ASP A 123 23.50 4.57 -14.82
N LYS A 124 22.16 4.57 -14.78
CA LYS A 124 21.38 4.44 -13.54
C LYS A 124 20.99 2.99 -13.34
N GLN A 125 21.62 2.34 -12.37
CA GLN A 125 21.22 1.02 -11.94
C GLN A 125 19.75 1.02 -11.49
N PRO A 126 18.96 0.00 -11.86
CA PRO A 126 17.60 -0.17 -11.35
C PRO A 126 17.60 -0.24 -9.82
N HIS A 127 16.52 0.21 -9.21
CA HIS A 127 16.37 0.15 -7.75
C HIS A 127 16.42 -1.31 -7.26
N ASP A 128 16.99 -1.55 -6.08
CA ASP A 128 17.17 -2.90 -5.52
C ASP A 128 15.88 -3.72 -5.47
N LEU A 129 14.76 -3.13 -5.03
CA LEU A 129 13.42 -3.77 -5.07
C LEU A 129 12.95 -4.23 -6.47
N ILE A 130 13.46 -3.62 -7.54
CA ILE A 130 13.18 -4.04 -8.92
C ILE A 130 14.08 -5.22 -9.28
N LEU A 131 15.36 -5.16 -8.91
CA LEU A 131 16.33 -6.23 -9.16
C LEU A 131 15.98 -7.52 -8.41
N THR A 132 15.56 -7.39 -7.15
CA THR A 132 15.15 -8.50 -6.27
C THR A 132 13.67 -8.85 -6.41
N PHE A 133 12.95 -8.31 -7.40
CA PHE A 133 11.51 -8.49 -7.52
C PHE A 133 11.09 -9.96 -7.58
N VAL A 134 11.76 -10.76 -8.42
CA VAL A 134 11.42 -12.19 -8.61
C VAL A 134 11.64 -12.97 -7.33
N ASP A 135 12.69 -12.65 -6.58
CA ASP A 135 13.01 -13.32 -5.31
C ASP A 135 12.03 -12.91 -4.21
N ASN A 136 11.70 -11.62 -4.09
CA ASN A 136 10.68 -11.14 -3.16
C ASN A 136 9.31 -11.76 -3.48
N PHE A 137 8.98 -11.90 -4.77
CA PHE A 137 7.74 -12.55 -5.21
C PHE A 137 7.74 -14.03 -4.86
N ARG A 138 8.86 -14.75 -5.09
CA ARG A 138 9.00 -16.15 -4.69
C ARG A 138 8.83 -16.34 -3.18
N GLN A 139 9.49 -15.51 -2.38
CA GLN A 139 9.37 -15.52 -0.92
C GLN A 139 7.93 -15.28 -0.47
N LEU A 140 7.19 -14.37 -1.12
CA LEU A 140 5.76 -14.18 -0.84
C LEU A 140 4.96 -15.48 -1.05
N ILE A 141 5.19 -16.18 -2.16
CA ILE A 141 4.45 -17.41 -2.46
C ILE A 141 4.80 -18.51 -1.44
N GLU A 142 6.08 -18.70 -1.15
CA GLU A 142 6.55 -19.69 -0.19
C GLU A 142 6.02 -19.40 1.23
N GLU A 143 5.99 -18.15 1.63
CA GLU A 143 5.44 -17.72 2.92
C GLU A 143 3.93 -18.02 3.02
N VAL A 144 3.16 -17.68 1.98
CA VAL A 144 1.72 -17.96 1.93
C VAL A 144 1.44 -19.46 1.87
N GLU A 145 2.30 -20.23 1.20
CA GLU A 145 2.21 -21.68 1.16
C GLU A 145 2.47 -22.30 2.55
N GLN A 146 3.47 -21.83 3.28
CA GLN A 146 3.87 -22.41 4.57
C GLN A 146 2.96 -21.96 5.72
N ASN A 147 2.64 -20.67 5.76
CA ASN A 147 2.02 -20.02 6.93
C ASN A 147 0.58 -19.55 6.67
N GLY A 148 0.10 -19.63 5.44
CA GLY A 148 -1.23 -19.18 5.05
C GLY A 148 -1.28 -17.71 4.63
N CYS A 149 -2.47 -17.21 4.32
CA CYS A 149 -2.69 -15.82 3.94
C CYS A 149 -3.29 -15.06 5.11
N SER A 150 -2.71 -13.90 5.46
CA SER A 150 -3.26 -13.02 6.48
C SER A 150 -4.61 -12.46 6.05
N PRO A 151 -5.57 -12.30 6.97
CA PRO A 151 -6.90 -11.80 6.65
C PRO A 151 -6.84 -10.35 6.15
N ARG A 152 -7.63 -10.06 5.11
CA ARG A 152 -7.71 -8.73 4.49
C ARG A 152 -8.13 -7.68 5.52
N LEU A 153 -7.35 -6.62 5.68
CA LEU A 153 -7.70 -5.46 6.53
C LEU A 153 -8.88 -4.61 5.98
N GLY A 154 -9.48 -4.98 4.84
CA GLY A 154 -10.33 -4.07 4.06
C GLY A 154 -11.71 -4.55 3.60
N SER A 155 -12.25 -5.68 4.08
CA SER A 155 -13.62 -6.09 3.71
C SER A 155 -14.54 -6.21 4.92
N ALA A 156 -14.75 -5.11 5.64
CA ALA A 156 -16.02 -4.93 6.32
C ALA A 156 -17.10 -4.70 5.23
N PRO A 157 -18.17 -5.52 5.16
CA PRO A 157 -19.26 -5.25 4.24
C PRO A 157 -19.96 -3.96 4.68
N LEU A 158 -19.85 -2.89 3.89
CA LEU A 158 -20.72 -1.72 3.98
C LEU A 158 -22.16 -2.17 3.72
N THR A 159 -22.87 -2.52 4.79
CA THR A 159 -24.33 -2.55 4.84
C THR A 159 -24.75 -1.36 5.70
N THR A 160 -24.91 -0.22 5.05
CA THR A 160 -25.63 0.92 5.62
C THR A 160 -26.80 1.20 4.71
N THR A 161 -27.85 0.41 4.85
CA THR A 161 -29.19 0.78 4.36
C THR A 161 -29.92 1.43 5.52
N THR A 162 -29.65 2.72 5.74
CA THR A 162 -30.57 3.57 6.50
C THR A 162 -31.06 4.63 5.53
N SER A 163 -32.16 4.29 4.87
CA SER A 163 -32.99 5.19 4.08
C SER A 163 -33.45 6.35 4.96
N VAL A 164 -32.90 7.54 4.72
CA VAL A 164 -33.51 8.80 5.16
C VAL A 164 -34.34 9.31 3.97
N GLU A 165 -35.67 9.26 4.15
CA GLU A 165 -36.63 9.96 3.29
C GLU A 165 -36.33 11.46 3.26
N ILE A 166 -36.16 12.01 2.06
CA ILE A 166 -36.25 13.46 1.83
C ILE A 166 -37.53 13.73 1.02
N PRO A 167 -38.45 14.57 1.53
CA PRO A 167 -39.70 14.86 0.86
C PRO A 167 -39.53 15.77 -0.36
N LYS A 168 -40.34 15.46 -1.37
CA LYS A 168 -40.40 16.00 -2.73
C LYS A 168 -41.10 17.37 -2.75
N ALA A 169 -40.49 18.36 -3.40
CA ALA A 169 -41.12 19.63 -3.78
C ALA A 169 -40.54 20.13 -5.13
N PRO A 170 -41.27 20.96 -5.90
CA PRO A 170 -41.46 20.72 -7.34
C PRO A 170 -40.56 21.51 -8.29
N ILE A 171 -40.45 20.93 -9.49
CA ILE A 171 -39.76 21.39 -10.71
C ILE A 171 -40.39 22.68 -11.24
N PRO A 172 -39.60 23.70 -11.62
CA PRO A 172 -40.00 24.72 -12.59
C PRO A 172 -39.55 24.34 -14.01
N VAL A 173 -40.49 24.43 -14.94
CA VAL A 173 -40.35 24.26 -16.39
C VAL A 173 -39.53 25.42 -17.00
N PRO A 174 -38.69 25.19 -18.03
CA PRO A 174 -37.89 26.23 -18.66
C PRO A 174 -38.64 26.98 -19.77
N GLN A 175 -38.23 28.23 -20.02
CA GLN A 175 -38.50 28.93 -21.27
C GLN A 175 -37.21 29.47 -21.91
N PRO A 176 -37.20 29.64 -23.25
CA PRO A 176 -35.99 29.75 -24.07
C PRO A 176 -35.76 31.17 -24.61
N GLU A 177 -34.76 31.30 -25.49
CA GLU A 177 -34.37 32.47 -26.33
C GLU A 177 -33.35 33.42 -25.65
N ALA A 178 -32.32 33.95 -26.30
CA ALA A 178 -32.00 34.06 -27.71
C ALA A 178 -30.47 34.16 -27.95
N GLU A 179 -30.11 33.95 -29.21
CA GLU A 179 -28.80 34.02 -29.84
C GLU A 179 -28.20 35.44 -29.88
N GLU A 180 -26.86 35.51 -29.92
CA GLU A 180 -25.98 36.42 -30.70
C GLU A 180 -24.54 36.12 -30.19
N GLY A 181 -23.56 35.65 -30.95
CA GLY A 181 -23.20 35.91 -32.34
C GLY A 181 -22.08 36.96 -32.37
N PHE A 182 -20.79 36.58 -32.35
CA PHE A 182 -19.73 37.36 -33.02
C PHE A 182 -18.43 36.57 -33.23
N LEU A 183 -17.81 36.88 -34.36
CA LEU A 183 -16.75 36.19 -35.09
C LEU A 183 -15.32 36.53 -34.65
N ALA A 184 -14.45 35.51 -34.76
CA ALA A 184 -13.10 35.47 -35.37
C ALA A 184 -12.03 36.54 -35.04
N ARG A 185 -10.78 36.09 -34.80
CA ARG A 185 -9.66 36.11 -35.78
C ARG A 185 -8.27 35.89 -35.15
N LYS A 186 -7.47 35.00 -35.80
CA LYS A 186 -6.01 34.93 -36.10
C LYS A 186 -5.01 35.78 -35.26
N GLU A 187 -3.73 35.45 -35.08
CA GLU A 187 -2.74 34.51 -35.66
C GLU A 187 -1.45 34.56 -34.77
N ALA A 188 -0.56 33.57 -34.92
CA ALA A 188 0.94 33.57 -34.94
C ALA A 188 1.74 34.60 -34.10
N SER A 189 2.96 34.40 -33.60
CA SER A 189 4.10 33.46 -33.63
C SER A 189 4.96 33.88 -32.40
N ASP A 190 5.94 33.19 -31.85
CA ASP A 190 7.26 32.87 -32.42
C ASP A 190 8.09 32.12 -31.38
N ALA A 191 9.08 31.40 -31.89
CA ALA A 191 10.07 30.60 -31.17
C ALA A 191 11.10 31.43 -30.40
N VAL A 192 11.62 30.89 -29.28
CA VAL A 192 13.04 31.04 -28.87
C VAL A 192 13.51 29.76 -28.17
N SER A 193 14.59 29.20 -28.72
CA SER A 193 15.48 28.20 -28.14
C SER A 193 16.35 28.81 -27.02
N ASP A 194 16.69 28.06 -25.97
CA ASP A 194 18.12 27.87 -25.64
C ASP A 194 18.39 26.74 -24.62
N THR A 195 19.56 26.16 -24.86
CA THR A 195 20.44 25.20 -24.17
C THR A 195 20.40 25.07 -22.64
N GLY A 196 20.49 23.84 -22.10
CA GLY A 196 21.76 23.34 -21.53
C GLY A 196 21.54 22.37 -20.35
N PRO A 197 22.51 21.51 -19.98
CA PRO A 197 22.24 20.15 -19.52
C PRO A 197 22.20 19.96 -18.00
N ALA A 198 21.32 19.09 -17.51
CA ALA A 198 21.34 18.59 -16.14
C ALA A 198 22.34 17.41 -16.03
N LYS A 199 23.45 17.68 -15.34
CA LYS A 199 24.47 16.69 -14.98
C LYS A 199 23.96 15.66 -13.98
N GLU A 200 24.53 14.47 -14.13
CA GLU A 200 24.42 13.27 -13.33
C GLU A 200 24.70 13.49 -11.83
N VAL A 201 23.96 12.75 -10.99
CA VAL A 201 24.45 12.31 -9.69
C VAL A 201 24.18 10.81 -9.63
N ASN A 202 25.20 10.04 -9.97
CA ASN A 202 25.38 8.63 -9.62
C ASN A 202 26.12 8.60 -8.28
N CYS A 203 25.63 7.83 -7.31
CA CYS A 203 26.47 7.29 -6.24
C CYS A 203 26.03 5.87 -5.91
N VAL A 204 26.93 4.96 -6.28
CA VAL A 204 26.97 3.52 -6.00
C VAL A 204 27.40 3.29 -4.55
N GLU A 205 26.95 2.14 -4.06
CA GLU A 205 27.30 1.41 -2.84
C GLU A 205 28.81 1.37 -2.52
N ASN A 206 29.13 1.32 -1.23
CA ASN A 206 30.10 0.35 -0.68
C ASN A 206 30.11 0.39 0.86
N THR A 207 29.57 -0.67 1.45
CA THR A 207 29.63 -1.00 2.87
C THR A 207 30.64 -2.13 3.06
N SER A 208 31.60 -1.98 3.97
CA SER A 208 32.18 -3.09 4.76
C SER A 208 33.30 -2.58 5.67
N GLY A 209 33.02 -2.50 6.96
CA GLY A 209 34.03 -2.25 7.99
C GLY A 209 33.43 -2.02 9.38
N ASN A 210 32.99 -3.10 10.03
CA ASN A 210 32.84 -3.16 11.49
C ASN A 210 34.26 -3.45 12.09
N PRO A 211 34.58 -3.13 13.37
CA PRO A 211 33.77 -3.57 14.52
C PRO A 211 33.77 -2.69 15.81
N HIS A 212 32.79 -2.99 16.67
CA HIS A 212 32.78 -2.96 18.15
C HIS A 212 33.08 -1.63 18.90
N VAL A 213 32.19 -1.25 19.83
CA VAL A 213 32.44 -1.24 21.30
C VAL A 213 31.23 -0.69 22.11
N SER A 214 30.84 -1.50 23.10
CA SER A 214 30.14 -1.28 24.38
C SER A 214 28.85 -0.45 24.50
N HIS A 215 27.77 -1.13 24.87
CA HIS A 215 26.57 -0.58 25.52
C HIS A 215 26.85 -0.24 26.99
N SER A 216 26.50 0.99 27.37
CA SER A 216 26.32 1.45 28.75
C SER A 216 24.82 1.45 29.04
N GLU A 217 24.40 0.64 30.01
CA GLU A 217 23.02 0.51 30.45
C GLU A 217 22.61 1.75 31.29
N ASN A 218 21.53 2.42 30.87
CA ASN A 218 20.91 3.49 31.65
C ASN A 218 19.54 2.99 32.16
N PRO A 219 19.31 2.85 33.48
CA PRO A 219 18.08 2.29 34.02
C PRO A 219 17.08 3.42 34.27
N ASN A 220 16.27 3.75 33.27
CA ASN A 220 15.04 4.52 33.47
C ASN A 220 14.05 4.27 32.33
N ALA A 221 13.62 3.01 32.19
CA ALA A 221 12.53 2.65 31.31
C ALA A 221 11.18 2.89 32.01
N ARG A 222 10.43 3.87 31.52
CA ARG A 222 9.00 4.04 31.79
C ARG A 222 8.23 2.81 31.25
N PRO A 223 7.16 2.36 31.93
CA PRO A 223 6.37 1.24 31.46
C PRO A 223 5.30 1.74 30.49
N THR A 224 5.56 1.62 29.19
CA THR A 224 4.49 1.53 28.18
C THR A 224 4.81 0.33 27.34
N SER A 225 4.27 -0.82 27.74
CA SER A 225 4.17 -1.99 26.88
C SER A 225 3.19 -1.67 25.75
N PHE A 226 3.67 -0.93 24.74
CA PHE A 226 3.07 -1.00 23.42
C PHE A 226 3.28 -2.44 22.99
N VAL A 227 2.18 -3.18 22.84
CA VAL A 227 2.22 -4.48 22.18
C VAL A 227 2.70 -4.17 20.76
N ASN A 228 3.98 -4.45 20.48
CA ASN A 228 4.48 -4.45 19.11
C ASN A 228 3.67 -5.52 18.39
N VAL A 229 2.64 -5.10 17.66
CA VAL A 229 1.90 -5.98 16.76
C VAL A 229 2.88 -6.29 15.64
N GLU A 230 3.52 -7.45 15.75
CA GLU A 230 4.44 -7.93 14.74
C GLU A 230 3.68 -8.08 13.42
N GLU A 231 4.17 -7.40 12.39
CA GLU A 231 3.54 -7.41 11.07
C GLU A 231 3.69 -8.81 10.46
N PRO A 232 2.59 -9.43 9.97
CA PRO A 232 2.69 -10.73 9.32
C PRO A 232 3.69 -10.72 8.16
N THR A 233 4.49 -11.78 8.05
CA THR A 233 5.56 -11.87 7.06
C THR A 233 5.03 -11.84 5.63
N ASP A 234 3.86 -12.42 5.36
CA ASP A 234 3.21 -12.39 4.05
C ASP A 234 2.86 -10.95 3.64
N ILE A 235 2.34 -10.15 4.57
CA ILE A 235 2.07 -8.72 4.36
C ILE A 235 3.37 -7.96 4.09
N THR A 236 4.42 -8.26 4.85
CA THR A 236 5.75 -7.69 4.65
C THR A 236 6.27 -7.94 3.22
N MET A 237 6.13 -9.17 2.72
CA MET A 237 6.57 -9.54 1.38
C MET A 237 5.66 -8.95 0.30
N PHE A 238 4.35 -8.94 0.52
CA PHE A 238 3.38 -8.31 -0.36
C PHE A 238 3.69 -6.83 -0.57
N VAL A 239 3.93 -6.08 0.52
CA VAL A 239 4.30 -4.66 0.45
C VAL A 239 5.58 -4.46 -0.36
N LYS A 240 6.60 -5.32 -0.19
CA LYS A 240 7.84 -5.24 -1.00
C LYS A 240 7.56 -5.43 -2.49
N VAL A 241 6.78 -6.46 -2.84
CA VAL A 241 6.39 -6.76 -4.22
C VAL A 241 5.65 -5.59 -4.86
N VAL A 242 4.63 -5.05 -4.18
CA VAL A 242 3.82 -3.93 -4.69
C VAL A 242 4.62 -2.62 -4.75
N THR A 243 5.55 -2.40 -3.81
CA THR A 243 6.46 -1.25 -3.86
C THR A 243 7.42 -1.35 -5.04
N GLY A 244 7.94 -2.54 -5.35
CA GLY A 244 8.71 -2.77 -6.59
C GLY A 244 7.91 -2.42 -7.85
N MET A 245 6.63 -2.79 -7.89
CA MET A 245 5.71 -2.40 -8.97
C MET A 245 5.50 -0.89 -9.04
N ALA A 246 5.37 -0.21 -7.89
CA ALA A 246 5.24 1.25 -7.84
C ALA A 246 6.46 1.94 -8.46
N LEU A 247 7.67 1.45 -8.14
CA LEU A 247 8.92 1.97 -8.70
C LEU A 247 9.05 1.69 -10.20
N ALA A 248 8.60 0.53 -10.67
CA ALA A 248 8.56 0.23 -12.10
C ALA A 248 7.58 1.13 -12.87
N ASN A 249 6.40 1.40 -12.30
CA ASN A 249 5.43 2.36 -12.84
C ASN A 249 6.05 3.77 -12.90
N LEU A 250 6.71 4.20 -11.81
CA LEU A 250 7.40 5.48 -11.74
C LEU A 250 8.48 5.61 -12.83
N HIS A 251 9.29 4.58 -13.04
CA HIS A 251 10.33 4.56 -14.07
C HIS A 251 9.74 4.71 -15.48
N CYS A 252 8.56 4.13 -15.71
CA CYS A 252 7.84 4.25 -16.98
C CYS A 252 7.03 5.54 -17.13
N GLY A 253 7.05 6.42 -16.12
CA GLY A 253 6.31 7.69 -16.12
C GLY A 253 4.82 7.57 -15.75
N ASP A 254 4.36 6.38 -15.35
CA ASP A 254 2.98 6.16 -14.92
C ASP A 254 2.82 6.46 -13.43
N ILE A 255 2.83 7.75 -13.11
CA ILE A 255 2.82 8.22 -11.71
C ILE A 255 1.49 7.87 -11.01
N SER A 256 0.37 7.84 -11.74
CA SER A 256 -0.94 7.51 -11.19
C SER A 256 -1.00 6.08 -10.67
N ASN A 257 -0.54 5.10 -11.47
CA ASN A 257 -0.47 3.71 -11.01
C ASN A 257 0.61 3.50 -9.95
N ALA A 258 1.71 4.27 -9.98
CA ALA A 258 2.70 4.26 -8.91
C ALA A 258 2.09 4.67 -7.56
N ILE A 259 1.32 5.76 -7.52
CA ILE A 259 0.62 6.22 -6.29
C ILE A 259 -0.38 5.15 -5.84
N HIS A 260 -1.16 4.59 -6.77
CA HIS A 260 -2.15 3.55 -6.44
C HIS A 260 -1.50 2.31 -5.79
N CYS A 261 -0.36 1.85 -6.31
CA CYS A 261 0.42 0.78 -5.67
C CYS A 261 0.86 1.17 -4.26
N VAL A 262 1.36 2.39 -4.06
CA VAL A 262 1.79 2.86 -2.73
C VAL A 262 0.60 2.95 -1.77
N ASP A 263 -0.57 3.39 -2.22
CA ASP A 263 -1.78 3.45 -1.40
C ASP A 263 -2.22 2.06 -0.93
N ILE A 264 -2.16 1.07 -1.81
CA ILE A 264 -2.40 -0.34 -1.45
C ILE A 264 -1.38 -0.81 -0.40
N SER A 265 -0.10 -0.51 -0.60
CA SER A 265 0.96 -0.85 0.35
C SER A 265 0.73 -0.21 1.72
N ILE A 266 0.35 1.08 1.78
CA ILE A 266 0.05 1.80 3.03
C ILE A 266 -1.14 1.18 3.75
N ALA A 267 -2.16 0.73 3.02
CA ALA A 267 -3.34 0.09 3.61
C ALA A 267 -3.02 -1.25 4.29
N HIS A 268 -1.94 -1.92 3.88
CA HIS A 268 -1.51 -3.19 4.46
C HIS A 268 -0.37 -3.02 5.48
N ALA A 269 0.46 -1.97 5.37
CA ALA A 269 1.59 -1.75 6.24
C ALA A 269 1.16 -1.46 7.69
N ILE A 270 1.53 -2.36 8.60
CA ILE A 270 1.28 -2.21 10.04
C ILE A 270 2.48 -1.55 10.72
N ASP A 271 3.70 -1.94 10.34
CA ASP A 271 4.92 -1.39 10.89
C ASP A 271 5.03 0.12 10.62
N SER A 272 5.27 0.89 11.69
CA SER A 272 5.37 2.35 11.63
C SER A 272 6.50 2.81 10.72
N THR A 273 7.67 2.18 10.80
CA THR A 273 8.84 2.53 9.98
C THR A 273 8.56 2.35 8.50
N ARG A 274 8.04 1.18 8.13
CA ARG A 274 7.65 0.87 6.75
C ARG A 274 6.55 1.80 6.25
N ARG A 275 5.53 2.04 7.08
CA ARG A 275 4.43 2.93 6.73
C ARG A 275 4.90 4.37 6.51
N GLY A 276 5.81 4.86 7.35
CA GLY A 276 6.43 6.17 7.17
C GLY A 276 7.25 6.27 5.88
N ALA A 277 8.06 5.26 5.56
CA ALA A 277 8.80 5.19 4.30
C ALA A 277 7.87 5.19 3.06
N LEU A 278 6.75 4.46 3.12
CA LEU A 278 5.73 4.47 2.06
C LEU A 278 5.04 5.84 1.91
N LEU A 279 4.75 6.51 3.02
CA LEU A 279 4.22 7.89 3.02
C LEU A 279 5.24 8.86 2.43
N GLY A 280 6.52 8.72 2.78
CA GLY A 280 7.62 9.48 2.17
C GLY A 280 7.68 9.29 0.65
N LEU A 281 7.64 8.04 0.19
CA LEU A 281 7.57 7.71 -1.24
C LEU A 281 6.34 8.35 -1.92
N LYS A 282 5.16 8.26 -1.30
CA LYS A 282 3.93 8.90 -1.81
C LYS A 282 4.08 10.42 -1.92
N ALA A 283 4.67 11.08 -0.91
CA ALA A 283 4.92 12.52 -0.97
C ALA A 283 5.82 12.88 -2.15
N GLY A 284 6.89 12.11 -2.40
CA GLY A 284 7.75 12.27 -3.57
C GLY A 284 7.03 12.10 -4.91
N LEU A 285 6.10 11.14 -5.01
CA LEU A 285 5.27 10.95 -6.20
C LEU A 285 4.31 12.14 -6.42
N LEU A 286 3.70 12.67 -5.36
CA LEU A 286 2.81 13.84 -5.42
C LEU A 286 3.56 15.12 -5.82
N VAL A 287 4.80 15.28 -5.35
CA VAL A 287 5.69 16.36 -5.81
C VAL A 287 5.90 16.29 -7.32
N ARG A 288 6.13 15.10 -7.89
CA ARG A 288 6.27 14.92 -9.34
C ARG A 288 4.99 15.23 -10.11
N GLN A 289 3.81 15.01 -9.50
CA GLN A 289 2.53 15.45 -10.04
C GLN A 289 2.25 16.95 -9.87
N LYS A 290 3.17 17.72 -9.26
CA LYS A 290 2.99 19.13 -8.88
C LYS A 290 1.84 19.39 -7.90
N LYS A 291 1.40 18.35 -7.18
CA LYS A 291 0.37 18.44 -6.13
C LYS A 291 1.01 18.81 -4.80
N PHE A 292 1.59 20.00 -4.72
CA PHE A 292 2.46 20.38 -3.60
C PHE A 292 1.73 20.46 -2.26
N LYS A 293 0.46 20.87 -2.22
CA LYS A 293 -0.32 20.92 -0.97
C LYS A 293 -0.53 19.53 -0.37
N GLU A 294 -1.03 18.59 -1.18
CA GLU A 294 -1.21 17.19 -0.78
C GLU A 294 0.13 16.55 -0.40
N ALA A 295 1.21 16.87 -1.12
CA ALA A 295 2.54 16.36 -0.82
C ALA A 295 3.04 16.80 0.58
N VAL A 296 2.79 18.05 0.99
CA VAL A 296 3.15 18.55 2.32
C VAL A 296 2.38 17.80 3.41
N GLU A 297 1.07 17.58 3.22
CA GLU A 297 0.24 16.86 4.20
C GLU A 297 0.73 15.42 4.38
N VAL A 298 0.97 14.71 3.28
CA VAL A 298 1.49 13.33 3.33
C VAL A 298 2.91 13.27 3.91
N ALA A 299 3.77 14.25 3.59
CA ALA A 299 5.12 14.34 4.15
C ALA A 299 5.11 14.54 5.68
N LYS A 300 4.21 15.39 6.19
CA LYS A 300 4.03 15.57 7.64
C LYS A 300 3.60 14.26 8.30
N LEU A 301 2.67 13.52 7.71
CA LEU A 301 2.29 12.19 8.20
C LEU A 301 3.46 11.21 8.21
N ALA A 302 4.33 11.22 7.19
CA ALA A 302 5.52 10.37 7.17
C ALA A 302 6.46 10.67 8.35
N VAL A 303 6.67 11.96 8.62
CA VAL A 303 7.49 12.44 9.75
C VAL A 303 6.83 12.08 11.10
N GLU A 304 5.53 12.25 11.24
CA GLU A 304 4.82 11.94 12.49
C GLU A 304 4.80 10.44 12.80
N VAL A 305 4.69 9.59 11.77
CA VAL A 305 4.57 8.14 11.95
C VAL A 305 5.91 7.49 12.28
N SER A 306 7.01 7.90 11.65
CA SER A 306 8.31 7.25 11.85
C SER A 306 9.52 8.18 11.82
N GLY A 307 9.32 9.50 11.67
CA GLY A 307 10.42 10.43 11.44
C GLY A 307 11.15 10.17 10.11
N ASP A 308 10.49 9.65 9.07
CA ASP A 308 11.19 9.27 7.83
C ASP A 308 11.89 10.47 7.13
N ALA A 309 13.15 10.27 6.74
CA ALA A 309 13.98 11.30 6.10
C ALA A 309 13.39 11.82 4.77
N GLN A 310 12.75 10.95 3.97
CA GLN A 310 12.12 11.37 2.72
C GLN A 310 10.91 12.29 2.98
N GLY A 311 10.21 12.11 4.11
CA GLY A 311 9.18 13.03 4.57
C GLY A 311 9.71 14.46 4.72
N TYR A 312 10.83 14.64 5.41
CA TYR A 312 11.49 15.95 5.56
C TYR A 312 11.89 16.55 4.20
N LEU A 313 12.55 15.78 3.34
CA LEU A 313 13.05 16.23 2.04
C LEU A 313 11.92 16.65 1.09
N HIS A 314 10.93 15.77 0.89
CA HIS A 314 9.82 16.03 -0.03
C HIS A 314 8.87 17.09 0.51
N GLY A 315 8.62 17.12 1.82
CA GLY A 315 7.84 18.17 2.47
C GLY A 315 8.47 19.55 2.30
N ALA A 316 9.78 19.66 2.55
CA ALA A 316 10.51 20.92 2.40
C ALA A 316 10.56 21.38 0.94
N TYR A 317 10.78 20.47 -0.01
CA TYR A 317 10.71 20.79 -1.42
C TYR A 317 9.32 21.31 -1.82
N ALA A 318 8.25 20.65 -1.37
CA ALA A 318 6.89 21.08 -1.65
C ALA A 318 6.57 22.46 -1.03
N LEU A 319 7.04 22.74 0.19
CA LEU A 319 6.90 24.05 0.84
C LEU A 319 7.62 25.17 0.09
N ARG A 320 8.81 24.91 -0.44
CA ARG A 320 9.52 25.87 -1.32
C ARG A 320 8.72 26.18 -2.58
N MET A 321 8.10 25.16 -3.19
CA MET A 321 7.22 25.34 -4.36
C MET A 321 5.93 26.09 -4.04
N LEU A 322 5.49 26.08 -2.78
CA LEU A 322 4.38 26.90 -2.28
C LEU A 322 4.82 28.31 -1.83
N LYS A 323 6.09 28.68 -2.03
CA LYS A 323 6.69 29.97 -1.61
C LYS A 323 6.71 30.18 -0.10
N SER A 324 6.83 29.10 0.67
CA SER A 324 7.03 29.13 2.12
C SER A 324 8.42 28.62 2.51
N PRO A 325 9.52 29.28 2.11
CA PRO A 325 10.88 28.79 2.33
C PRO A 325 11.30 28.81 3.81
N SER A 326 10.72 29.68 4.65
CA SER A 326 10.97 29.70 6.10
C SER A 326 10.48 28.42 6.80
N GLU A 327 9.28 27.96 6.46
CA GLU A 327 8.74 26.69 6.95
C GLU A 327 9.55 25.49 6.43
N ALA A 328 10.02 25.57 5.18
CA ALA A 328 10.87 24.53 4.60
C ALA A 328 12.21 24.42 5.36
N ILE A 329 12.83 25.54 5.72
CA ILE A 329 14.06 25.57 6.53
C ILE A 329 13.83 24.94 7.90
N ALA A 330 12.78 25.37 8.63
CA ALA A 330 12.46 24.82 9.94
C ALA A 330 12.22 23.30 9.90
N LEU A 331 11.56 22.81 8.85
CA LEU A 331 11.33 21.38 8.64
C LEU A 331 12.65 20.63 8.39
N LEU A 332 13.55 21.19 7.58
CA LEU A 332 14.86 20.59 7.28
C LEU A 332 15.81 20.60 8.48
N GLU A 333 15.82 21.68 9.27
CA GLU A 333 16.59 21.76 10.52
C GLU A 333 16.17 20.66 11.48
N LYS A 334 14.86 20.48 11.69
CA LYS A 334 14.33 19.36 12.47
C LYS A 334 14.74 18.00 11.89
N GLY A 335 14.68 17.85 10.57
CA GLY A 335 15.15 16.64 9.89
C GLY A 335 16.62 16.33 10.16
N MET A 336 17.48 17.34 10.21
CA MET A 336 18.91 17.19 10.51
C MET A 336 19.18 16.81 11.97
N GLU A 337 18.35 17.26 12.91
CA GLU A 337 18.43 16.84 14.32
C GLU A 337 18.13 15.35 14.46
N GLU A 338 17.14 14.84 13.72
CA GLU A 338 16.75 13.42 13.74
C GLU A 338 17.66 12.53 12.86
N HIS A 339 18.20 13.06 11.75
CA HIS A 339 19.03 12.35 10.78
C HIS A 339 20.35 13.09 10.48
N PRO A 340 21.28 13.17 11.45
CA PRO A 340 22.47 14.01 11.33
C PRO A 340 23.46 13.59 10.24
N MET A 341 23.36 12.36 9.74
CA MET A 341 24.24 11.82 8.70
C MET A 341 23.65 11.92 7.29
N ASP A 342 22.40 12.37 7.14
CA ASP A 342 21.79 12.53 5.83
C ASP A 342 22.24 13.84 5.17
N THR A 343 23.22 13.72 4.26
CA THR A 343 23.77 14.85 3.51
C THR A 343 22.76 15.52 2.58
N SER A 344 21.71 14.82 2.17
CA SER A 344 20.70 15.38 1.28
C SER A 344 19.88 16.48 1.97
N LEU A 345 19.64 16.36 3.29
CA LEU A 345 18.99 17.41 4.09
C LEU A 345 19.81 18.69 4.11
N VAL A 346 21.13 18.58 4.27
CA VAL A 346 22.07 19.72 4.22
C VAL A 346 21.97 20.42 2.87
N THR A 347 22.02 19.67 1.77
CA THR A 347 21.94 20.26 0.42
C THR A 347 20.62 21.00 0.17
N GLN A 348 19.50 20.47 0.67
CA GLN A 348 18.19 21.12 0.55
C GLN A 348 18.08 22.35 1.45
N LEU A 349 18.69 22.32 2.64
CA LEU A 349 18.71 23.44 3.56
C LEU A 349 19.47 24.63 2.97
N GLU A 350 20.66 24.37 2.39
CA GLU A 350 21.42 25.40 1.69
C GLU A 350 20.64 26.00 0.50
N ALA A 351 19.93 25.16 -0.26
CA ALA A 351 19.10 25.61 -1.37
C ALA A 351 17.94 26.51 -0.89
N ALA A 352 17.25 26.11 0.18
CA ALA A 352 16.18 26.90 0.79
C ALA A 352 16.72 28.25 1.33
N GLY A 353 17.89 28.24 1.98
CA GLY A 353 18.53 29.44 2.50
C GLY A 353 18.92 30.45 1.41
N LYS A 354 19.37 29.98 0.24
CA LYS A 354 19.64 30.85 -0.92
C LYS A 354 18.37 31.54 -1.42
N GLU A 355 17.24 30.85 -1.46
CA GLU A 355 15.95 31.43 -1.89
C GLU A 355 15.48 32.55 -0.95
N VAL A 356 15.61 32.36 0.37
CA VAL A 356 15.26 33.41 1.35
C VAL A 356 16.14 34.65 1.15
N ARG A 357 17.46 34.48 0.98
CA ARG A 357 18.39 35.60 0.77
C ARG A 357 18.07 36.39 -0.51
N LEU A 358 17.64 35.73 -1.57
CA LEU A 358 17.23 36.37 -2.82
C LEU A 358 15.88 37.09 -2.73
N SER A 359 15.02 36.68 -1.79
CA SER A 359 13.69 37.27 -1.59
C SER A 359 13.69 38.52 -0.70
N LEU A 360 14.77 38.77 0.04
CA LEU A 360 14.92 39.97 0.85
C LEU A 360 15.41 41.14 -0.03
N PRO A 361 14.78 42.33 0.03
CA PRO A 361 15.29 43.50 -0.67
C PRO A 361 16.68 43.83 -0.13
N VAL A 362 17.65 43.99 -1.04
CA VAL A 362 18.99 44.48 -0.72
C VAL A 362 18.82 45.92 -0.21
N SER A 363 18.89 46.07 1.12
CA SER A 363 18.84 47.36 1.81
C SER A 363 20.19 48.07 1.81
#